data_AF-A0A9D4TPA2-F1
#
_entry.id   AF-A0A9D4TPA2-F1
#
_cell.length_a   1.000
_cell.length_b   1.000
_cell.length_c   1.000
_cell.angle_alpha   90.00
_cell.angle_beta   90.00
_cell.angle_gamma   90.00
#
_symmetry.space_group_name_H-M   'P 1'
#
loop_
_entity.id
_entity.type
_entity.pdbx_description
1 polymer ?
#
loop_
_entity_poly.entity_id
_entity_poly.type
_entity_poly.pdbx_seq_one_letter_code
_entity_poly.pdbx_strand_id
1 'polypeptide(L)'
;MKASLLDPANGGARALLAAHATVLVLVACITLSSVRHELGGGNASAAARAAWRKEGDWEFPLPPELLDRGVIYEGDHAPASRLAQKLLSGQPISVLMLGGSLTFGKGASSMGSTDWVTLFFSWLRSSFPVQGGGDDSSGSGGSGSDDSGSDSDSGSGTVSGGSGSGSHSDGKGGGRQHCLRNEAVAASPSEYISLCLHQHLDPDHPPDLAMVEYAVNDGLRPWHDAHRLSYERLLRRLLQLPSRPLVVGLMMHSYRAVQTNRTFHRSGEEKLGTLQQYYQLPWLSMRRQASGSAQFCCVLPVWGCGAESAESATAQQVVCVVHHKLIAEQDGFQQRQWLQFDDTHPNDRGQTYVAQLVIHYLKRLLEREQLQQLTQKALLPRRLARRQALSNPASVPAAAAAAAAALPPPMLPGAWPLVAETCLHSQPLQAAVVNGSMHGFVWKRGGRKEAPEINAFTETIGSELTVKLSTGESAGGGQSGYVVLDVGSGVEAANATHVGVLLWHIHSKYTVGHGQATCGGGCTCEPQLLKTALQSAYGTQDHLWLMMVSRAQDCLITIRTLNTTDTVGHTFRFRGILVSAAAAVRVPGEFRLGENLDAELPLDV
;
A
#
# COMPACT_ATOMS: atom_id res chain seq x y z
N MET A 1 71.74 -14.37 -14.26
CA MET A 1 70.70 -14.85 -13.30
C MET A 1 69.53 -15.40 -14.10
N LYS A 2 69.15 -16.66 -13.82
CA LYS A 2 67.83 -17.35 -13.98
C LYS A 2 66.94 -17.02 -15.20
N ALA A 3 66.30 -17.94 -15.90
CA ALA A 3 66.30 -19.41 -16.01
C ALA A 3 65.42 -19.72 -17.24
N SER A 4 65.82 -20.71 -18.03
CA SER A 4 64.99 -21.37 -19.03
C SER A 4 63.87 -22.18 -18.35
N LEU A 5 62.68 -22.28 -18.98
CA LEU A 5 61.78 -23.46 -19.00
C LEU A 5 60.39 -23.06 -19.58
N LEU A 6 60.16 -23.34 -20.86
CA LEU A 6 58.81 -23.61 -21.37
C LEU A 6 58.84 -25.01 -21.99
N ASP A 7 58.22 -25.92 -21.24
CA ASP A 7 58.04 -27.34 -21.50
C ASP A 7 56.91 -27.56 -22.54
N PRO A 8 57.10 -28.39 -23.58
CA PRO A 8 56.05 -28.70 -24.56
C PRO A 8 54.93 -29.63 -24.07
N ALA A 9 54.89 -30.04 -22.79
CA ALA A 9 53.94 -31.03 -22.27
C ALA A 9 52.47 -30.57 -22.07
N ASN A 10 52.08 -29.34 -22.43
CA ASN A 10 50.75 -28.79 -22.09
C ASN A 10 49.69 -28.78 -23.21
N GLY A 11 49.95 -29.44 -24.35
CA GLY A 11 48.99 -29.54 -25.46
C GLY A 11 47.74 -30.37 -25.12
N GLY A 12 47.90 -31.45 -24.35
CA GLY A 12 46.80 -32.37 -24.01
C GLY A 12 45.77 -31.79 -23.03
N ALA A 13 46.21 -31.01 -22.05
CA ALA A 13 45.33 -30.41 -21.04
C ALA A 13 44.41 -29.32 -21.62
N ARG A 14 44.92 -28.51 -22.57
CA ARG A 14 44.12 -27.50 -23.27
C ARG A 14 43.09 -28.12 -24.21
N ALA A 15 43.43 -29.23 -24.88
CA ALA A 15 42.49 -29.98 -25.71
C ALA A 15 41.38 -30.64 -24.86
N LEU A 16 41.71 -31.17 -23.68
CA LEU A 16 40.73 -31.77 -22.76
C LEU A 16 39.77 -30.73 -22.18
N LEU A 17 40.26 -29.54 -21.83
CA LEU A 17 39.46 -28.41 -21.35
C LEU A 17 38.51 -27.87 -22.44
N ALA A 18 39.00 -27.76 -23.68
CA ALA A 18 38.17 -27.36 -24.82
C ALA A 18 37.10 -28.42 -25.17
N ALA A 19 37.44 -29.72 -25.06
CA ALA A 19 36.48 -30.80 -25.25
C ALA A 19 35.40 -30.81 -24.15
N HIS A 20 35.77 -30.60 -22.88
CA HIS A 20 34.81 -30.50 -21.78
C HIS A 20 33.89 -29.27 -21.91
N ALA A 21 34.43 -28.11 -22.33
CA ALA A 21 33.64 -26.92 -22.59
C ALA A 21 32.65 -27.13 -23.74
N THR A 22 33.08 -27.78 -24.82
CA THR A 22 32.23 -28.10 -25.98
C THR A 22 31.13 -29.10 -25.61
N VAL A 23 31.43 -30.11 -24.79
CA VAL A 23 30.43 -31.06 -24.27
C VAL A 23 29.44 -30.38 -23.32
N LEU A 24 29.89 -29.46 -22.47
CA LEU A 24 29.00 -28.67 -21.60
C LEU A 24 28.06 -27.77 -22.40
N VAL A 25 28.55 -27.13 -23.46
CA VAL A 25 27.73 -26.31 -24.37
C VAL A 25 26.73 -27.18 -25.14
N LEU A 26 27.14 -28.34 -25.64
CA LEU A 26 26.24 -29.28 -26.33
C LEU A 26 25.18 -29.86 -25.39
N VAL A 27 25.54 -30.22 -24.15
CA VAL A 27 24.57 -30.67 -23.14
C VAL A 27 23.61 -29.55 -22.75
N ALA A 28 24.08 -28.30 -22.63
CA ALA A 28 23.21 -27.13 -22.43
C ALA A 28 22.27 -26.90 -23.62
N CYS A 29 22.74 -27.00 -24.86
CA CYS A 29 21.91 -26.86 -26.06
C CYS A 29 20.89 -28.00 -26.22
N ILE A 30 21.26 -29.24 -25.91
CA ILE A 30 20.36 -30.41 -26.00
C ILE A 30 19.30 -30.36 -24.89
N THR A 31 19.66 -29.92 -23.68
CA THR A 31 18.68 -29.70 -22.60
C THR A 31 17.74 -28.53 -22.92
N LEU A 32 18.24 -27.42 -23.48
CA LEU A 32 17.41 -26.30 -23.94
C LEU A 32 16.45 -26.70 -25.08
N SER A 33 16.90 -27.55 -26.01
CA SER A 33 16.09 -28.02 -27.14
C SER A 33 15.02 -29.03 -26.73
N SER A 34 15.34 -29.91 -25.77
CA SER A 34 14.39 -30.89 -25.24
C SER A 34 13.32 -30.24 -24.35
N VAL A 35 13.70 -29.19 -23.58
CA VAL A 35 12.74 -28.35 -22.83
C VAL A 35 11.79 -27.61 -23.77
N ARG A 36 12.23 -27.16 -24.96
CA ARG A 36 11.33 -26.56 -25.95
C ARG A 36 10.28 -27.53 -26.50
N HIS A 37 10.59 -28.82 -26.61
CA HIS A 37 9.71 -29.81 -27.23
C HIS A 37 8.67 -30.41 -26.26
N GLU A 38 8.97 -30.47 -24.94
CA GLU A 38 8.01 -30.95 -23.92
C GLU A 38 7.04 -29.86 -23.40
N LEU A 39 7.23 -28.59 -23.76
CA LEU A 39 6.32 -27.50 -23.39
C LEU A 39 5.02 -27.46 -24.23
N GLY A 40 4.84 -28.38 -25.18
CA GLY A 40 3.65 -28.53 -26.04
C GLY A 40 2.38 -29.05 -25.37
N GLY A 41 2.24 -28.91 -24.05
CA GLY A 41 1.02 -29.24 -23.31
C GLY A 41 0.01 -28.09 -23.31
N GLY A 42 -1.00 -28.18 -24.19
CA GLY A 42 -2.24 -27.38 -24.19
C GLY A 42 -2.06 -25.92 -24.62
N ASN A 43 -2.56 -25.57 -25.82
CA ASN A 43 -2.51 -24.23 -26.43
C ASN A 43 -2.96 -23.08 -25.49
N ALA A 44 -3.93 -23.32 -24.60
CA ALA A 44 -4.42 -22.30 -23.67
C ALA A 44 -3.38 -21.92 -22.58
N SER A 45 -2.54 -22.86 -22.14
CA SER A 45 -1.56 -22.60 -21.07
C SER A 45 -0.26 -21.98 -21.58
N ALA A 46 0.07 -22.16 -22.86
CA ALA A 46 1.25 -21.55 -23.48
C ALA A 46 1.02 -20.05 -23.79
N ALA A 47 -0.18 -19.69 -24.24
CA ALA A 47 -0.58 -18.30 -24.48
C ALA A 47 -0.62 -17.48 -23.18
N ALA A 48 -1.24 -18.03 -22.11
CA ALA A 48 -1.23 -17.42 -20.79
C ALA A 48 0.21 -17.28 -20.22
N ARG A 49 1.11 -18.23 -20.51
CA ARG A 49 2.52 -18.18 -20.07
C ARG A 49 3.35 -17.07 -20.73
N ALA A 50 2.89 -16.47 -21.83
CA ALA A 50 3.60 -15.39 -22.54
C ALA A 50 2.89 -14.03 -22.45
N ALA A 51 1.57 -13.99 -22.18
CA ALA A 51 0.77 -12.77 -22.17
C ALA A 51 1.25 -11.75 -21.13
N TRP A 52 1.54 -12.19 -19.91
CA TRP A 52 2.01 -11.33 -18.82
C TRP A 52 3.38 -10.68 -19.08
N ARG A 53 4.15 -11.13 -20.09
CA ARG A 53 5.41 -10.47 -20.47
C ARG A 53 5.19 -9.19 -21.26
N LYS A 54 4.05 -9.06 -21.94
CA LYS A 54 3.69 -7.82 -22.65
C LYS A 54 3.60 -6.67 -21.66
N GLU A 55 4.03 -5.50 -22.08
CA GLU A 55 3.64 -4.26 -21.43
C GLU A 55 2.19 -3.97 -21.82
N GLY A 56 1.43 -3.30 -20.95
CA GLY A 56 0.11 -2.80 -21.36
C GLY A 56 0.25 -1.72 -22.44
N ASP A 57 -0.86 -1.30 -23.04
CA ASP A 57 -0.88 -0.30 -24.12
C ASP A 57 -0.63 1.15 -23.63
N TRP A 58 0.21 1.32 -22.60
CA TRP A 58 0.48 2.60 -21.96
C TRP A 58 1.74 3.24 -22.53
N GLU A 59 1.68 4.54 -22.84
CA GLU A 59 2.87 5.28 -23.25
C GLU A 59 3.88 5.39 -22.10
N PHE A 60 5.17 5.48 -22.43
CA PHE A 60 6.32 5.70 -21.53
C PHE A 60 6.84 4.48 -20.73
N PRO A 61 7.44 3.46 -21.38
CA PRO A 61 8.15 2.39 -20.67
C PRO A 61 9.43 2.94 -20.02
N LEU A 62 9.55 2.80 -18.70
CA LEU A 62 10.86 2.93 -18.07
C LEU A 62 11.74 1.72 -18.45
N PRO A 63 13.02 1.93 -18.79
CA PRO A 63 13.95 0.82 -18.98
C PRO A 63 13.96 -0.12 -17.77
N PRO A 64 14.01 -1.46 -17.97
CA PRO A 64 14.03 -2.43 -16.87
C PRO A 64 15.09 -2.13 -15.81
N GLU A 65 16.24 -1.57 -16.20
CA GLU A 65 17.34 -1.23 -15.30
C GLU A 65 16.97 -0.12 -14.30
N LEU A 66 16.03 0.77 -14.67
CA LEU A 66 15.50 1.77 -13.75
C LEU A 66 14.42 1.20 -12.83
N LEU A 67 13.60 0.28 -13.35
CA LEU A 67 12.60 -0.44 -12.56
C LEU A 67 13.25 -1.34 -11.52
N ASP A 68 14.35 -1.99 -11.85
CA ASP A 68 15.14 -2.83 -10.94
C ASP A 68 15.66 -2.06 -9.72
N ARG A 69 15.97 -0.76 -9.89
CA ARG A 69 16.38 0.11 -8.77
C ARG A 69 15.24 0.44 -7.83
N GLY A 70 14.00 0.32 -8.28
CA GLY A 70 12.80 0.52 -7.46
C GLY A 70 12.44 -0.71 -6.62
N VAL A 71 12.99 -1.88 -6.91
CA VAL A 71 12.81 -3.09 -6.10
C VAL A 71 13.92 -3.14 -5.04
N ILE A 72 13.65 -2.66 -3.83
CA ILE A 72 14.69 -2.50 -2.80
C ILE A 72 14.98 -3.82 -2.09
N TYR A 73 13.93 -4.54 -1.75
CA TYR A 73 14.02 -5.82 -1.06
C TYR A 73 12.88 -6.72 -1.52
N GLU A 74 13.17 -7.99 -1.77
CA GLU A 74 12.19 -8.95 -2.31
C GLU A 74 11.57 -9.83 -1.21
N GLY A 75 12.05 -9.73 0.03
CA GLY A 75 11.51 -10.45 1.18
C GLY A 75 11.56 -11.98 1.08
N ASP A 76 10.80 -12.63 1.96
CA ASP A 76 10.52 -14.06 1.91
C ASP A 76 9.73 -14.40 0.64
N HIS A 77 10.25 -15.35 -0.12
CA HIS A 77 9.66 -15.78 -1.39
C HIS A 77 8.48 -16.73 -1.21
N ALA A 78 8.21 -17.27 -0.03
CA ALA A 78 7.14 -18.26 0.14
C ALA A 78 5.73 -17.71 -0.18
N PRO A 79 5.30 -16.51 0.31
CA PRO A 79 4.04 -15.91 -0.10
C PRO A 79 4.01 -15.53 -1.59
N ALA A 80 5.13 -15.05 -2.12
CA ALA A 80 5.26 -14.69 -3.53
C ALA A 80 5.09 -15.91 -4.46
N SER A 81 5.71 -17.04 -4.11
CA SER A 81 5.57 -18.31 -4.82
C SER A 81 4.12 -18.81 -4.81
N ARG A 82 3.41 -18.73 -3.67
CA ARG A 82 1.97 -19.09 -3.59
C ARG A 82 1.11 -18.23 -4.52
N LEU A 83 1.32 -16.91 -4.50
CA LEU A 83 0.61 -15.98 -5.39
C LEU A 83 0.89 -16.28 -6.86
N ALA A 84 2.17 -16.46 -7.22
CA ALA A 84 2.59 -16.77 -8.58
C ALA A 84 2.00 -18.10 -9.08
N GLN A 85 1.94 -19.14 -8.23
CA GLN A 85 1.32 -20.42 -8.56
C GLN A 85 -0.19 -20.29 -8.82
N LYS A 86 -0.91 -19.50 -8.02
CA LYS A 86 -2.34 -19.22 -8.26
C LYS A 86 -2.54 -18.55 -9.63
N LEU A 87 -1.80 -17.48 -9.90
CA LEU A 87 -1.86 -16.76 -11.17
C LEU A 87 -1.52 -17.67 -12.37
N LEU A 88 -0.40 -18.40 -12.31
CA LEU A 88 0.05 -19.30 -13.38
C LEU A 88 -0.88 -20.52 -13.60
N SER A 89 -1.69 -20.88 -12.60
CA SER A 89 -2.72 -21.93 -12.72
C SER A 89 -4.09 -21.39 -13.11
N GLY A 90 -4.23 -20.08 -13.36
CA GLY A 90 -5.49 -19.43 -13.73
C GLY A 90 -6.54 -19.47 -12.62
N GLN A 91 -6.10 -19.52 -11.36
CA GLN A 91 -6.98 -19.37 -10.20
C GLN A 91 -7.29 -17.89 -9.96
N PRO A 92 -8.52 -17.55 -9.53
CA PRO A 92 -8.82 -16.19 -9.09
C PRO A 92 -7.97 -15.83 -7.88
N ILE A 93 -7.67 -14.54 -7.74
CA ILE A 93 -6.96 -13.96 -6.60
C ILE A 93 -7.68 -12.71 -6.12
N SER A 94 -7.54 -12.39 -4.84
CA SER A 94 -8.00 -11.13 -4.26
C SER A 94 -6.83 -10.20 -3.97
N VAL A 95 -6.91 -8.96 -4.44
CA VAL A 95 -5.90 -7.92 -4.23
C VAL A 95 -6.47 -6.84 -3.34
N LEU A 96 -5.79 -6.55 -2.23
CA LEU A 96 -6.09 -5.46 -1.31
C LEU A 96 -5.07 -4.33 -1.48
N MET A 97 -5.54 -3.10 -1.70
CA MET A 97 -4.71 -1.91 -1.70
C MET A 97 -5.03 -1.07 -0.46
N LEU A 98 -4.03 -0.87 0.39
CA LEU A 98 -4.10 0.00 1.57
C LEU A 98 -3.14 1.16 1.39
N GLY A 99 -3.66 2.38 1.50
CA GLY A 99 -2.82 3.57 1.48
C GLY A 99 -3.58 4.86 1.63
N GLY A 100 -2.86 5.96 1.41
CA GLY A 100 -3.41 7.31 1.47
C GLY A 100 -3.97 7.81 0.14
N SER A 101 -3.89 9.14 -0.07
CA SER A 101 -4.43 9.80 -1.26
C SER A 101 -3.74 9.38 -2.57
N LEU A 102 -2.49 8.90 -2.51
CA LEU A 102 -1.75 8.46 -3.69
C LEU A 102 -2.27 7.10 -4.19
N THR A 103 -2.53 6.16 -3.28
CA THR A 103 -3.20 4.88 -3.58
C THR A 103 -4.69 5.05 -3.90
N PHE A 104 -5.32 6.08 -3.34
CA PHE A 104 -6.68 6.48 -3.71
C PHE A 104 -6.80 6.95 -5.17
N GLY A 105 -5.68 7.34 -5.80
CA GLY A 105 -5.62 7.77 -7.21
C GLY A 105 -5.59 9.28 -7.42
N LYS A 106 -5.41 10.08 -6.36
CA LYS A 106 -5.36 11.54 -6.49
C LYS A 106 -4.24 11.95 -7.45
N GLY A 107 -4.55 12.89 -8.34
CA GLY A 107 -3.64 13.40 -9.37
C GLY A 107 -3.82 12.73 -10.75
N ALA A 108 -4.46 11.55 -10.80
CA ALA A 108 -4.94 10.99 -12.06
C ALA A 108 -6.03 11.87 -12.68
N SER A 109 -6.04 12.02 -14.01
CA SER A 109 -7.08 12.75 -14.74
C SER A 109 -8.45 12.08 -14.63
N SER A 110 -8.48 10.75 -14.52
CA SER A 110 -9.68 9.96 -14.32
C SER A 110 -9.42 8.82 -13.33
N MET A 111 -9.71 9.08 -12.05
CA MET A 111 -9.65 8.04 -11.01
C MET A 111 -10.63 6.90 -11.32
N GLY A 112 -10.18 5.65 -11.19
CA GLY A 112 -10.88 4.46 -11.65
C GLY A 112 -10.56 4.08 -13.10
N SER A 113 -9.65 4.81 -13.77
CA SER A 113 -9.21 4.54 -15.14
C SER A 113 -7.71 4.74 -15.32
N THR A 114 -7.20 5.94 -15.01
CA THR A 114 -5.80 6.33 -15.24
C THR A 114 -4.94 6.31 -13.98
N ASP A 115 -5.49 5.95 -12.81
CA ASP A 115 -4.73 5.77 -11.58
C ASP A 115 -3.95 4.45 -11.56
N TRP A 116 -2.82 4.43 -10.85
CA TRP A 116 -1.89 3.30 -10.88
C TRP A 116 -2.50 1.98 -10.42
N VAL A 117 -3.46 2.02 -9.49
CA VAL A 117 -4.14 0.81 -8.98
C VAL A 117 -4.98 0.20 -10.11
N THR A 118 -5.75 1.02 -10.81
CA THR A 118 -6.54 0.59 -11.96
C THR A 118 -5.65 0.08 -13.09
N LEU A 119 -4.58 0.80 -13.43
CA LEU A 119 -3.63 0.39 -14.48
C LEU A 119 -2.98 -0.97 -14.15
N PHE A 120 -2.52 -1.16 -12.91
CA PHE A 120 -1.97 -2.43 -12.44
C PHE A 120 -2.99 -3.55 -12.53
N PHE A 121 -4.21 -3.33 -12.03
CA PHE A 121 -5.23 -4.38 -11.98
C PHE A 121 -5.77 -4.74 -13.37
N SER A 122 -5.86 -3.77 -14.29
CA SER A 122 -6.17 -4.00 -15.70
C SER A 122 -5.12 -4.89 -16.38
N TRP A 123 -3.83 -4.62 -16.13
CA TRP A 123 -2.76 -5.52 -16.59
C TRP A 123 -2.89 -6.91 -15.98
N LEU A 124 -3.21 -7.02 -14.68
CA LEU A 124 -3.35 -8.32 -14.01
C LEU A 124 -4.49 -9.15 -14.63
N ARG A 125 -5.68 -8.54 -14.80
CA ARG A 125 -6.85 -9.22 -15.39
C ARG A 125 -6.60 -9.68 -16.84
N SER A 126 -5.96 -8.83 -17.64
CA SER A 126 -5.65 -9.17 -19.05
C SER A 126 -4.55 -10.22 -19.16
N SER A 127 -3.58 -10.21 -18.23
CA SER A 127 -2.45 -11.14 -18.21
C SER A 127 -2.80 -12.54 -17.69
N PHE A 128 -3.79 -12.63 -16.81
CA PHE A 128 -4.19 -13.87 -16.14
C PHE A 128 -5.71 -14.11 -16.24
N PRO A 129 -6.24 -14.57 -17.39
CA PRO A 129 -7.63 -14.98 -17.47
C PRO A 129 -7.93 -16.15 -16.51
N VAL A 130 -9.02 -16.05 -15.73
CA VAL A 130 -9.42 -17.08 -14.76
C VAL A 130 -10.03 -18.28 -15.48
N GLN A 131 -9.61 -19.50 -15.13
CA GLN A 131 -10.15 -20.72 -15.71
C GLN A 131 -11.62 -20.93 -15.31
N GLY A 132 -12.50 -21.00 -16.32
CA GLY A 132 -13.95 -21.09 -16.11
C GLY A 132 -14.59 -19.79 -15.62
N GLY A 133 -13.88 -18.66 -15.72
CA GLY A 133 -14.50 -17.33 -15.70
C GLY A 133 -15.29 -17.14 -16.99
N GLY A 134 -16.52 -16.63 -16.90
CA GLY A 134 -17.26 -16.22 -18.09
C GLY A 134 -16.54 -15.08 -18.78
N ASP A 135 -16.46 -15.14 -20.11
CA ASP A 135 -16.01 -14.02 -20.93
C ASP A 135 -17.05 -12.89 -20.85
N ASP A 136 -16.94 -12.00 -19.88
CA ASP A 136 -17.58 -10.69 -19.95
C ASP A 136 -16.71 -9.76 -20.81
N SER A 137 -16.53 -10.15 -22.08
CA SER A 137 -15.89 -9.32 -23.10
C SER A 137 -16.85 -8.31 -23.73
N SER A 138 -18.04 -8.09 -23.13
CA SER A 138 -18.95 -6.99 -23.45
C SER A 138 -18.83 -5.86 -22.42
N GLY A 139 -17.71 -5.14 -22.48
CA GLY A 139 -17.49 -3.89 -21.75
C GLY A 139 -16.68 -2.90 -22.59
N SER A 140 -16.93 -2.86 -23.91
CA SER A 140 -16.45 -1.78 -24.75
C SER A 140 -17.15 -0.48 -24.35
N GLY A 141 -16.44 0.65 -24.45
CA GLY A 141 -16.88 1.98 -24.05
C GLY A 141 -18.35 2.30 -24.29
N GLY A 142 -19.02 2.71 -23.21
CA GLY A 142 -20.22 3.54 -23.27
C GLY A 142 -19.81 4.99 -23.03
N SER A 143 -19.44 5.68 -24.11
CA SER A 143 -19.58 7.13 -24.18
C SER A 143 -21.07 7.46 -24.05
N GLY A 144 -21.46 8.06 -22.92
CA GLY A 144 -22.73 8.76 -22.78
C GLY A 144 -22.44 10.25 -22.79
N SER A 145 -22.40 10.82 -23.99
CA SER A 145 -22.65 12.24 -24.20
C SER A 145 -24.14 12.55 -24.01
N ASP A 146 -24.40 13.82 -23.69
CA ASP A 146 -25.69 14.51 -23.64
C ASP A 146 -26.43 14.35 -22.28
N ASP A 147 -26.96 15.39 -21.62
CA ASP A 147 -27.34 16.72 -22.09
C ASP A 147 -27.34 17.74 -20.93
N SER A 148 -27.07 18.99 -21.30
CA SER A 148 -27.33 20.22 -20.56
C SER A 148 -28.81 20.38 -20.20
N GLY A 149 -29.12 20.67 -18.94
CA GLY A 149 -30.48 21.03 -18.52
C GLY A 149 -30.53 21.66 -17.12
N SER A 150 -30.93 22.92 -17.10
CA SER A 150 -31.14 23.79 -15.93
C SER A 150 -32.41 23.47 -15.13
N ASP A 151 -32.37 23.91 -13.87
CA ASP A 151 -33.46 24.41 -13.02
C ASP A 151 -34.46 23.48 -12.27
N SER A 152 -34.50 23.75 -10.95
CA SER A 152 -35.64 23.84 -10.01
C SER A 152 -36.76 22.79 -10.02
N ASP A 153 -37.03 22.13 -8.89
CA ASP A 153 -37.90 22.60 -7.79
C ASP A 153 -38.36 21.42 -6.89
N SER A 154 -38.74 21.79 -5.69
CA SER A 154 -39.40 21.15 -4.54
C SER A 154 -40.29 19.90 -4.73
N GLY A 155 -40.31 19.04 -3.69
CA GLY A 155 -41.33 17.99 -3.52
C GLY A 155 -41.02 16.94 -2.45
N SER A 156 -41.77 16.98 -1.35
CA SER A 156 -41.77 16.07 -0.18
C SER A 156 -42.09 14.60 -0.49
N GLY A 157 -41.54 13.66 0.28
CA GLY A 157 -42.11 12.31 0.39
C GLY A 157 -41.22 11.23 1.03
N THR A 158 -41.46 10.96 2.32
CA THR A 158 -41.33 9.65 3.01
C THR A 158 -40.08 8.78 2.80
N VAL A 159 -39.25 8.72 3.84
CA VAL A 159 -38.15 7.77 4.00
C VAL A 159 -38.68 6.47 4.62
N SER A 160 -38.62 5.38 3.87
CA SER A 160 -38.69 4.00 4.36
C SER A 160 -37.33 3.34 4.19
N GLY A 161 -36.83 2.77 5.29
CA GLY A 161 -35.47 2.28 5.44
C GLY A 161 -35.07 1.11 4.55
N GLY A 162 -33.77 1.04 4.29
CA GLY A 162 -33.09 -0.07 3.66
C GLY A 162 -31.58 0.15 3.74
N SER A 163 -30.92 -0.56 4.66
CA SER A 163 -29.47 -0.68 4.72
C SER A 163 -28.97 -1.29 3.41
N GLY A 164 -28.29 -0.49 2.59
CA GLY A 164 -27.65 -0.94 1.35
C GLY A 164 -26.14 -0.83 1.47
N SER A 165 -25.50 -1.86 2.02
CA SER A 165 -24.09 -2.14 1.68
C SER A 165 -24.05 -2.43 0.19
N GLY A 166 -23.34 -1.60 -0.57
CA GLY A 166 -23.16 -1.79 -2.01
C GLY A 166 -22.22 -2.96 -2.33
N SER A 167 -22.59 -4.17 -1.93
CA SER A 167 -22.12 -5.40 -2.57
C SER A 167 -22.96 -5.58 -3.84
N HIS A 168 -22.47 -5.13 -4.98
CA HIS A 168 -22.95 -5.66 -6.26
C HIS A 168 -22.42 -7.08 -6.41
N SER A 169 -23.07 -8.02 -5.72
CA SER A 169 -23.12 -9.40 -6.16
C SER A 169 -24.38 -9.53 -7.01
N ASP A 170 -24.24 -9.28 -8.31
CA ASP A 170 -25.27 -9.68 -9.27
C ASP A 170 -25.30 -11.22 -9.29
N GLY A 171 -26.20 -11.77 -8.47
CA GLY A 171 -26.57 -13.16 -8.49
C GLY A 171 -27.36 -13.47 -9.76
N LYS A 172 -26.64 -13.74 -10.86
CA LYS A 172 -27.07 -14.59 -11.99
C LYS A 172 -25.85 -14.97 -12.83
N GLY A 173 -25.20 -16.08 -12.48
CA GLY A 173 -24.26 -16.81 -13.35
C GLY A 173 -22.82 -16.30 -13.45
N GLY A 174 -22.29 -15.56 -12.46
CA GLY A 174 -20.95 -14.98 -12.53
C GLY A 174 -19.83 -16.00 -12.38
N GLY A 175 -19.01 -16.18 -13.42
CA GLY A 175 -17.80 -17.00 -13.36
C GLY A 175 -16.78 -16.47 -12.33
N ARG A 176 -15.85 -17.33 -11.90
CA ARG A 176 -14.75 -16.95 -11.00
C ARG A 176 -13.90 -15.84 -11.64
N GLN A 177 -13.70 -14.71 -10.98
CA GLN A 177 -12.87 -13.58 -11.46
C GLN A 177 -11.86 -13.13 -10.41
N HIS A 178 -10.84 -12.37 -10.82
CA HIS A 178 -9.97 -11.64 -9.89
C HIS A 178 -10.74 -10.53 -9.19
N CYS A 179 -10.51 -10.32 -7.90
CA CYS A 179 -11.15 -9.28 -7.10
C CYS A 179 -10.13 -8.19 -6.73
N LEU A 180 -10.49 -6.93 -6.94
CA LEU A 180 -9.73 -5.77 -6.46
C LEU A 180 -10.53 -5.07 -5.36
N ARG A 181 -9.88 -4.86 -4.23
CA ARG A 181 -10.33 -3.97 -3.17
C ARG A 181 -9.32 -2.86 -2.98
N ASN A 182 -9.58 -1.74 -3.63
CA ASN A 182 -8.87 -0.52 -3.29
C ASN A 182 -9.58 0.11 -2.09
N GLU A 183 -8.97 -0.03 -0.93
CA GLU A 183 -9.47 0.39 0.39
C GLU A 183 -8.66 1.60 0.91
N ALA A 184 -7.95 2.29 0.01
CA ALA A 184 -7.24 3.50 0.36
C ALA A 184 -8.20 4.61 0.77
N VAL A 185 -7.80 5.34 1.81
CA VAL A 185 -8.54 6.47 2.36
C VAL A 185 -7.68 7.72 2.21
N ALA A 186 -8.20 8.71 1.49
CA ALA A 186 -7.42 9.89 1.15
C ALA A 186 -7.02 10.65 2.43
N ALA A 187 -5.75 11.08 2.49
CA ALA A 187 -5.15 11.82 3.61
C ALA A 187 -5.11 11.10 4.97
N SER A 188 -5.53 9.82 5.06
CA SER A 188 -5.44 9.05 6.31
C SER A 188 -4.03 8.49 6.54
N PRO A 189 -3.54 8.48 7.79
CA PRO A 189 -2.30 7.80 8.13
C PRO A 189 -2.55 6.31 8.46
N SER A 190 -1.48 5.55 8.68
CA SER A 190 -1.57 4.11 8.92
C SER A 190 -2.32 3.74 10.20
N GLU A 191 -2.41 4.63 11.20
CA GLU A 191 -3.19 4.48 12.43
C GLU A 191 -4.63 4.06 12.18
N TYR A 192 -5.31 4.79 11.30
CA TYR A 192 -6.73 4.57 11.04
C TYR A 192 -6.95 3.17 10.51
N ILE A 193 -6.22 2.79 9.45
CA ILE A 193 -6.33 1.47 8.85
C ILE A 193 -5.83 0.38 9.81
N SER A 194 -4.80 0.66 10.61
CA SER A 194 -4.30 -0.28 11.62
C SER A 194 -5.36 -0.64 12.66
N LEU A 195 -6.21 0.31 13.08
CA LEU A 195 -7.31 0.06 14.02
C LEU A 195 -8.54 -0.55 13.33
N CYS A 196 -8.94 0.01 12.18
CA CYS A 196 -10.17 -0.32 11.48
C CYS A 196 -10.02 -1.33 10.34
N LEU A 197 -8.88 -2.03 10.21
CA LEU A 197 -8.59 -2.97 9.11
C LEU A 197 -9.73 -3.96 8.82
N HIS A 198 -10.44 -4.41 9.86
CA HIS A 198 -11.55 -5.34 9.73
C HIS A 198 -12.70 -4.83 8.86
N GLN A 199 -12.93 -3.51 8.77
CA GLN A 199 -13.92 -2.89 7.89
C GLN A 199 -13.44 -2.81 6.43
N HIS A 200 -12.13 -2.94 6.21
CA HIS A 200 -11.47 -2.90 4.91
C HIS A 200 -11.12 -4.30 4.38
N LEU A 201 -11.55 -5.35 5.09
CA LEU A 201 -11.40 -6.73 4.67
C LEU A 201 -12.73 -7.29 4.21
N ASP A 202 -12.65 -8.19 3.23
CA ASP A 202 -13.75 -9.03 2.81
C ASP A 202 -13.58 -10.42 3.44
N PRO A 203 -14.47 -10.84 4.34
CA PRO A 203 -14.43 -12.20 4.87
C PRO A 203 -14.61 -13.27 3.78
N ASP A 204 -15.35 -12.98 2.71
CA ASP A 204 -15.64 -13.93 1.64
C ASP A 204 -14.50 -13.98 0.60
N HIS A 205 -13.74 -12.90 0.49
CA HIS A 205 -12.65 -12.74 -0.48
C HIS A 205 -11.34 -12.31 0.21
N PRO A 206 -10.76 -13.14 1.09
CA PRO A 206 -9.56 -12.78 1.82
C PRO A 206 -8.38 -12.54 0.85
N PRO A 207 -7.50 -11.55 1.13
CA PRO A 207 -6.48 -11.13 0.18
C PRO A 207 -5.39 -12.20 -0.03
N ASP A 208 -4.96 -12.35 -1.27
CA ASP A 208 -3.75 -13.07 -1.68
C ASP A 208 -2.54 -12.13 -1.81
N LEU A 209 -2.81 -10.87 -2.16
CA LEU A 209 -1.85 -9.78 -2.28
C LEU A 209 -2.40 -8.58 -1.50
N ALA A 210 -1.58 -8.00 -0.62
CA ALA A 210 -1.86 -6.75 0.07
C ALA A 210 -0.74 -5.73 -0.20
N MET A 211 -1.05 -4.64 -0.88
CA MET A 211 -0.13 -3.50 -1.07
C MET A 211 -0.33 -2.48 0.05
N VAL A 212 0.75 -2.00 0.66
CA VAL A 212 0.72 -1.11 1.82
C VAL A 212 1.55 0.16 1.55
N GLU A 213 0.90 1.32 1.48
CA GLU A 213 1.49 2.59 1.08
C GLU A 213 1.14 3.72 2.06
N TYR A 214 2.08 4.10 2.93
CA TYR A 214 1.89 5.20 3.91
C TYR A 214 3.12 6.09 4.07
N ALA A 215 4.14 5.95 3.22
CA ALA A 215 5.42 6.65 3.40
C ALA A 215 5.27 8.19 3.39
N VAL A 216 4.31 8.70 2.62
CA VAL A 216 3.99 10.14 2.55
C VAL A 216 3.07 10.56 3.70
N ASN A 217 2.02 9.78 4.00
CA ASN A 217 1.03 10.11 5.03
C ASN A 217 1.63 10.07 6.43
N ASP A 218 2.38 9.03 6.75
CA ASP A 218 3.04 8.88 8.05
C ASP A 218 4.28 9.78 8.17
N GLY A 219 4.78 10.29 7.04
CA GLY A 219 5.83 11.31 6.99
C GLY A 219 7.14 10.92 7.67
N LEU A 220 7.96 11.92 8.01
CA LEU A 220 9.21 11.75 8.76
C LEU A 220 8.95 11.95 10.25
N ARG A 221 8.65 10.86 10.97
CA ARG A 221 8.39 10.86 12.42
C ARG A 221 9.43 10.06 13.21
N PRO A 222 9.69 10.37 14.48
CA PRO A 222 10.52 9.55 15.39
C PRO A 222 10.04 8.09 15.49
N TRP A 223 10.87 7.19 16.00
CA TRP A 223 10.53 5.76 16.12
C TRP A 223 9.41 5.47 17.12
N HIS A 224 9.31 6.27 18.17
CA HIS A 224 8.30 6.14 19.23
C HIS A 224 6.96 6.83 18.89
N ASP A 225 6.83 7.36 17.67
CA ASP A 225 5.63 8.03 17.22
C ASP A 225 4.51 7.03 16.88
N ALA A 226 3.26 7.41 17.15
CA ALA A 226 2.08 6.58 16.90
C ALA A 226 1.97 6.08 15.46
N HIS A 227 2.46 6.86 14.47
CA HIS A 227 2.46 6.49 13.06
C HIS A 227 3.35 5.26 12.83
N ARG A 228 4.52 5.19 13.49
CA ARG A 228 5.45 4.05 13.35
C ARG A 228 4.92 2.80 14.02
N LEU A 229 4.43 2.95 15.24
CA LEU A 229 3.83 1.85 15.99
C LEU A 229 2.62 1.29 15.23
N SER A 230 1.79 2.15 14.66
CA SER A 230 0.59 1.73 13.95
C SER A 230 0.87 1.09 12.60
N TYR A 231 1.88 1.55 11.86
CA TYR A 231 2.33 0.88 10.65
C TYR A 231 2.80 -0.55 10.96
N GLU A 232 3.60 -0.74 12.02
CA GLU A 232 4.01 -2.08 12.45
C GLU A 232 2.81 -2.94 12.88
N ARG A 233 1.89 -2.39 13.68
CA ARG A 233 0.64 -3.08 14.06
C ARG A 233 -0.14 -3.53 12.81
N LEU A 234 -0.21 -2.70 11.78
CA LEU A 234 -0.87 -3.03 10.51
C LEU A 234 -0.18 -4.20 9.80
N LEU A 235 1.15 -4.17 9.65
CA LEU A 235 1.90 -5.27 9.04
C LEU A 235 1.67 -6.60 9.79
N ARG A 236 1.73 -6.57 11.12
CA ARG A 236 1.48 -7.75 11.96
C ARG A 236 0.06 -8.29 11.77
N ARG A 237 -0.95 -7.42 11.71
CA ARG A 237 -2.34 -7.83 11.45
C ARG A 237 -2.50 -8.48 10.08
N LEU A 238 -1.91 -7.92 9.03
CA LEU A 238 -1.94 -8.48 7.68
C LEU A 238 -1.25 -9.85 7.59
N LEU A 239 -0.09 -9.99 8.24
CA LEU A 239 0.67 -11.24 8.29
C LEU A 239 -0.03 -12.35 9.08
N GLN A 240 -0.92 -11.99 10.00
CA GLN A 240 -1.73 -12.93 10.79
C GLN A 240 -3.05 -13.31 10.11
N LEU A 241 -3.37 -12.74 8.94
CA LEU A 241 -4.57 -13.14 8.21
C LEU A 241 -4.52 -14.62 7.82
N PRO A 242 -5.65 -15.36 7.91
CA PRO A 242 -5.71 -16.78 7.52
C PRO A 242 -5.26 -17.05 6.08
N SER A 243 -5.49 -16.13 5.15
CA SER A 243 -5.05 -16.26 3.75
C SER A 243 -3.53 -16.18 3.57
N ARG A 244 -2.80 -15.68 4.58
CA ARG A 244 -1.34 -15.48 4.55
C ARG A 244 -0.91 -14.74 3.27
N PRO A 245 -1.42 -13.51 3.04
CA PRO A 245 -1.18 -12.76 1.82
C PRO A 245 0.31 -12.49 1.60
N LEU A 246 0.70 -12.27 0.34
CA LEU A 246 1.91 -11.53 0.04
C LEU A 246 1.67 -10.07 0.43
N VAL A 247 2.35 -9.59 1.48
CA VAL A 247 2.32 -8.17 1.88
C VAL A 247 3.48 -7.46 1.21
N VAL A 248 3.21 -6.41 0.44
CA VAL A 248 4.22 -5.62 -0.28
C VAL A 248 4.14 -4.17 0.17
N GLY A 249 5.27 -3.60 0.62
CA GLY A 249 5.37 -2.17 0.87
C GLY A 249 5.57 -1.39 -0.42
N LEU A 250 4.81 -0.31 -0.64
CA LEU A 250 5.09 0.66 -1.68
C LEU A 250 5.43 1.99 -1.04
N MET A 251 6.65 2.47 -1.28
CA MET A 251 7.16 3.71 -0.71
C MET A 251 7.05 4.79 -1.78
N MET A 252 5.93 5.50 -1.72
CA MET A 252 5.68 6.62 -2.62
C MET A 252 6.52 7.84 -2.26
N HIS A 253 6.78 8.69 -3.26
CA HIS A 253 7.64 9.85 -3.13
C HIS A 253 6.86 11.15 -3.36
N SER A 254 7.00 12.09 -2.43
CA SER A 254 6.53 13.47 -2.56
C SER A 254 7.71 14.41 -2.84
N TYR A 255 7.62 15.21 -3.89
CA TYR A 255 8.63 16.23 -4.20
C TYR A 255 8.62 17.36 -3.16
N ARG A 256 7.53 17.53 -2.41
CA ARG A 256 7.46 18.48 -1.28
C ARG A 256 8.41 18.11 -0.13
N ALA A 257 8.59 16.81 0.13
CA ALA A 257 9.56 16.32 1.11
C ALA A 257 11.00 16.63 0.69
N VAL A 258 11.28 16.59 -0.63
CA VAL A 258 12.59 17.00 -1.19
C VAL A 258 12.79 18.52 -1.13
N GLN A 259 11.74 19.30 -1.41
CA GLN A 259 11.80 20.77 -1.38
C GLN A 259 12.08 21.32 0.02
N THR A 260 11.61 20.65 1.07
CA THR A 260 11.76 21.11 2.46
C THR A 260 13.13 20.81 3.07
N ASN A 261 13.80 19.70 2.69
CA ASN A 261 15.05 19.29 3.34
C ASN A 261 16.21 18.87 2.42
N ARG A 262 16.03 18.86 1.09
CA ARG A 262 17.05 18.59 0.04
C ARG A 262 17.94 17.33 0.24
N THR A 263 17.55 16.40 1.10
CA THR A 263 18.35 15.24 1.49
C THR A 263 17.64 13.95 1.12
N PHE A 264 18.33 13.07 0.39
CA PHE A 264 17.76 11.83 -0.14
C PHE A 264 17.13 10.96 0.96
N HIS A 265 17.74 10.88 2.15
CA HIS A 265 17.35 9.95 3.22
C HIS A 265 16.16 10.44 4.07
N ARG A 266 15.86 11.75 4.13
CA ARG A 266 14.82 12.31 5.02
C ARG A 266 13.40 12.13 4.45
N SER A 267 12.88 10.91 4.47
CA SER A 267 11.47 10.58 4.20
C SER A 267 10.97 9.47 5.13
N GLY A 268 9.65 9.23 5.14
CA GLY A 268 9.08 8.11 5.91
C GLY A 268 9.58 6.73 5.46
N GLU A 269 10.08 6.63 4.23
CA GLU A 269 10.58 5.40 3.61
C GLU A 269 11.69 4.71 4.40
N GLU A 270 12.62 5.45 5.02
CA GLU A 270 13.74 4.85 5.77
C GLU A 270 13.22 3.97 6.92
N LYS A 271 12.29 4.50 7.70
CA LYS A 271 11.75 3.83 8.89
C LYS A 271 10.73 2.77 8.51
N LEU A 272 9.85 3.06 7.55
CA LEU A 272 8.87 2.07 7.10
C LEU A 272 9.50 0.92 6.32
N GLY A 273 10.54 1.19 5.52
CA GLY A 273 11.34 0.16 4.84
C GLY A 273 12.10 -0.73 5.82
N THR A 274 12.62 -0.17 6.91
CA THR A 274 13.25 -0.96 7.99
C THR A 274 12.24 -1.88 8.68
N LEU A 275 11.02 -1.41 8.96
CA LEU A 275 9.93 -2.24 9.47
C LEU A 275 9.58 -3.37 8.49
N GLN A 276 9.43 -3.08 7.20
CA GLN A 276 9.19 -4.10 6.16
C GLN A 276 10.30 -5.16 6.16
N GLN A 277 11.56 -4.72 6.21
CA GLN A 277 12.72 -5.62 6.22
C GLN A 277 12.76 -6.52 7.47
N TYR A 278 12.40 -6.00 8.65
CA TYR A 278 12.34 -6.78 9.89
C TYR A 278 11.39 -8.00 9.78
N TYR A 279 10.27 -7.82 9.08
CA TYR A 279 9.30 -8.89 8.81
C TYR A 279 9.59 -9.69 7.54
N GLN A 280 10.76 -9.49 6.93
CA GLN A 280 11.15 -10.11 5.66
C GLN A 280 10.12 -9.86 4.54
N LEU A 281 9.53 -8.66 4.51
CA LEU A 281 8.54 -8.29 3.51
C LEU A 281 9.18 -7.58 2.32
N PRO A 282 8.74 -7.88 1.09
CA PRO A 282 9.16 -7.11 -0.07
C PRO A 282 8.71 -5.66 0.02
N TRP A 283 9.53 -4.74 -0.50
CA TRP A 283 9.11 -3.36 -0.65
C TRP A 283 9.76 -2.65 -1.83
N LEU A 284 8.99 -1.72 -2.39
CA LEU A 284 9.25 -0.98 -3.60
C LEU A 284 9.43 0.50 -3.27
N SER A 285 10.30 1.21 -4.01
CA SER A 285 10.60 2.62 -3.79
C SER A 285 10.47 3.43 -5.07
N MET A 286 9.49 4.33 -5.09
CA MET A 286 9.38 5.36 -6.13
C MET A 286 10.50 6.39 -5.98
N ARG A 287 11.01 6.63 -4.76
CA ARG A 287 12.12 7.57 -4.52
C ARG A 287 13.36 7.12 -5.27
N ARG A 288 13.74 5.83 -5.20
CA ARG A 288 14.99 5.36 -5.84
C ARG A 288 14.86 5.28 -7.36
N GLN A 289 13.70 4.87 -7.87
CA GLN A 289 13.36 4.88 -9.30
C GLN A 289 13.39 6.32 -9.86
N ALA A 290 12.68 7.27 -9.22
CA ALA A 290 12.62 8.67 -9.62
C ALA A 290 13.95 9.40 -9.41
N SER A 291 14.74 9.03 -8.39
CA SER A 291 16.08 9.58 -8.19
C SER A 291 17.05 9.11 -9.27
N GLY A 292 16.84 7.98 -9.93
CA GLY A 292 17.66 7.59 -11.09
C GLY A 292 17.43 8.51 -12.28
N SER A 293 16.16 8.78 -12.62
CA SER A 293 15.77 9.70 -13.69
C SER A 293 16.04 11.17 -13.35
N ALA A 294 15.94 11.56 -12.07
CA ALA A 294 16.32 12.90 -11.60
C ALA A 294 17.84 13.07 -11.39
N GLN A 295 18.58 12.05 -10.92
CA GLN A 295 20.05 12.08 -10.81
C GLN A 295 20.72 12.06 -12.19
N PHE A 296 20.09 11.48 -13.23
CA PHE A 296 20.58 11.67 -14.59
C PHE A 296 20.56 13.15 -15.02
N CYS A 297 19.70 14.00 -14.42
CA CYS A 297 19.77 15.46 -14.56
C CYS A 297 20.64 16.15 -13.50
N CYS A 298 20.70 15.64 -12.26
CA CYS A 298 21.41 16.29 -11.14
C CYS A 298 22.89 15.87 -10.96
N VAL A 299 23.42 14.89 -11.70
CA VAL A 299 24.84 14.50 -11.67
C VAL A 299 25.69 15.28 -12.70
N LEU A 300 25.10 16.27 -13.38
CA LEU A 300 25.86 17.34 -14.03
C LEU A 300 25.68 18.68 -13.30
N PRO A 301 26.03 18.82 -12.00
CA PRO A 301 26.53 20.12 -11.58
C PRO A 301 27.91 20.24 -12.22
N VAL A 302 28.02 21.22 -13.12
CA VAL A 302 29.25 22.00 -13.37
C VAL A 302 30.36 21.58 -12.43
N TRP A 303 31.35 20.84 -12.91
CA TRP A 303 32.76 20.82 -12.50
C TRP A 303 33.49 19.97 -13.54
N GLY A 304 34.01 20.63 -14.59
CA GLY A 304 35.14 20.11 -15.36
C GLY A 304 34.88 19.13 -16.51
N CYS A 305 33.90 19.35 -17.38
CA CYS A 305 34.08 18.97 -18.79
C CYS A 305 34.44 20.24 -19.56
N GLY A 306 35.72 20.59 -19.51
CA GLY A 306 36.33 21.37 -20.57
C GLY A 306 36.10 20.62 -21.87
N ALA A 307 35.68 21.37 -22.89
CA ALA A 307 35.48 20.87 -24.24
C ALA A 307 36.70 20.08 -24.71
N GLU A 308 36.50 18.83 -25.11
CA GLU A 308 37.32 18.19 -26.16
C GLU A 308 36.64 16.91 -26.69
N SER A 309 36.20 16.99 -27.95
CA SER A 309 35.82 15.91 -28.88
C SER A 309 34.60 15.02 -28.56
N ALA A 310 33.51 15.28 -29.29
CA ALA A 310 32.26 14.53 -29.29
C ALA A 310 32.27 13.27 -30.20
N GLU A 311 33.40 12.56 -30.30
CA GLU A 311 33.58 11.51 -31.33
C GLU A 311 33.54 10.06 -30.81
N SER A 312 33.23 9.81 -29.53
CA SER A 312 33.26 8.44 -28.97
C SER A 312 32.00 7.98 -28.19
N ALA A 313 30.90 8.73 -28.23
CA ALA A 313 29.66 8.29 -27.59
C ALA A 313 28.92 7.23 -28.44
N THR A 314 28.74 6.03 -27.90
CA THR A 314 27.95 4.97 -28.54
C THR A 314 26.47 5.36 -28.66
N ALA A 315 25.76 4.85 -29.66
CA ALA A 315 24.38 5.24 -29.99
C ALA A 315 23.37 5.16 -28.82
N GLN A 316 23.63 4.31 -27.81
CA GLN A 316 22.82 4.22 -26.58
C GLN A 316 22.91 5.47 -25.69
N GLN A 317 24.07 6.14 -25.65
CA GLN A 317 24.26 7.38 -24.90
C GLN A 317 23.60 8.58 -25.61
N VAL A 318 23.57 8.56 -26.94
CA VAL A 318 23.02 9.66 -27.74
C VAL A 318 21.49 9.75 -27.61
N VAL A 319 20.77 8.63 -27.50
CA VAL A 319 19.29 8.66 -27.30
C VAL A 319 18.92 9.17 -25.90
N CYS A 320 19.69 8.84 -24.86
CA CYS A 320 19.48 9.36 -23.51
C CYS A 320 19.83 10.86 -23.39
N VAL A 321 20.87 11.32 -24.10
CA VAL A 321 21.31 12.73 -24.04
C VAL A 321 20.40 13.65 -24.84
N VAL A 322 19.90 13.22 -26.02
CA VAL A 322 19.10 14.09 -26.89
C VAL A 322 17.68 14.31 -26.36
N HIS A 323 17.07 13.33 -25.65
CA HIS A 323 15.75 13.54 -25.05
C HIS A 323 15.80 14.40 -23.76
N HIS A 324 16.93 14.41 -23.05
CA HIS A 324 17.08 15.13 -21.78
C HIS A 324 17.72 16.52 -21.91
N LYS A 325 18.48 16.82 -22.97
CA LYS A 325 19.01 18.18 -23.20
C LYS A 325 17.91 19.22 -23.46
N LEU A 326 16.80 18.81 -24.06
CA LEU A 326 15.63 19.68 -24.26
C LEU A 326 14.91 20.05 -22.94
N ILE A 327 15.12 19.31 -21.84
CA ILE A 327 14.43 19.53 -20.56
C ILE A 327 15.31 20.30 -19.56
N ALA A 328 16.64 20.21 -19.66
CA ALA A 328 17.55 20.78 -18.68
C ALA A 328 17.91 22.26 -18.92
N GLU A 329 17.81 22.76 -20.16
CA GLU A 329 18.25 24.12 -20.52
C GLU A 329 17.15 25.19 -20.50
N GLN A 330 15.87 24.84 -20.26
CA GLN A 330 14.77 25.80 -20.21
C GLN A 330 13.94 25.71 -18.93
N ASP A 331 14.47 26.30 -17.84
CA ASP A 331 13.75 26.54 -16.58
C ASP A 331 13.62 25.33 -15.65
N GLY A 332 14.31 25.41 -14.50
CA GLY A 332 14.18 24.49 -13.35
C GLY A 332 12.78 24.42 -12.70
N PHE A 333 11.75 24.90 -13.39
CA PHE A 333 10.33 24.87 -13.01
C PHE A 333 9.56 23.72 -13.68
N GLN A 334 10.05 23.13 -14.79
CA GLN A 334 9.31 22.17 -15.64
C GLN A 334 9.42 20.69 -15.23
N GLN A 335 10.41 20.29 -14.41
CA GLN A 335 10.55 18.86 -14.01
C GLN A 335 9.46 18.36 -13.06
N ARG A 336 8.87 19.23 -12.22
CA ARG A 336 7.84 18.85 -11.24
C ARG A 336 6.54 18.42 -11.91
N GLN A 337 6.10 19.20 -12.90
CA GLN A 337 4.88 18.95 -13.65
C GLN A 337 5.00 17.73 -14.58
N TRP A 338 6.20 17.17 -14.74
CA TRP A 338 6.42 16.02 -15.59
C TRP A 338 5.81 14.73 -15.02
N LEU A 339 6.00 14.46 -13.73
CA LEU A 339 5.48 13.26 -13.04
C LEU A 339 4.40 13.57 -12.00
N GLN A 340 4.23 14.83 -11.63
CA GLN A 340 3.31 15.21 -10.55
C GLN A 340 2.26 16.22 -10.99
N PHE A 341 1.07 16.07 -10.43
CA PHE A 341 -0.04 17.01 -10.55
C PHE A 341 0.12 18.18 -9.57
N ASP A 342 0.61 17.91 -8.35
CA ASP A 342 1.02 18.91 -7.36
C ASP A 342 2.35 18.50 -6.69
N ASP A 343 2.76 19.08 -5.56
CA ASP A 343 4.05 18.68 -4.95
C ASP A 343 4.05 17.25 -4.35
N THR A 344 2.92 16.55 -4.36
CA THR A 344 2.72 15.26 -3.67
C THR A 344 2.10 14.19 -4.56
N HIS A 345 1.08 14.53 -5.34
CA HIS A 345 0.23 13.59 -6.05
C HIS A 345 0.67 13.41 -7.50
N PRO A 346 0.91 12.17 -7.96
CA PRO A 346 1.37 11.92 -9.32
C PRO A 346 0.28 12.27 -10.35
N ASN A 347 0.68 12.91 -11.45
CA ASN A 347 -0.18 13.06 -12.63
C ASN A 347 -0.29 11.71 -13.37
N ASP A 348 -1.06 11.61 -14.45
CA ASP A 348 -1.22 10.36 -15.22
C ASP A 348 0.12 9.70 -15.60
N ARG A 349 1.15 10.49 -15.95
CA ARG A 349 2.48 9.93 -16.26
C ARG A 349 3.12 9.32 -15.01
N GLY A 350 3.06 10.00 -13.87
CA GLY A 350 3.53 9.47 -12.60
C GLY A 350 2.76 8.21 -12.18
N GLN A 351 1.43 8.19 -12.38
CA GLN A 351 0.58 7.03 -12.10
C GLN A 351 1.03 5.81 -12.92
N THR A 352 1.30 5.99 -14.23
CA THR A 352 1.85 4.93 -15.09
C THR A 352 3.19 4.39 -14.58
N TYR A 353 4.08 5.24 -14.08
CA TYR A 353 5.40 4.81 -13.58
C TYR A 353 5.29 3.97 -12.30
N VAL A 354 4.34 4.31 -11.43
CA VAL A 354 4.03 3.54 -10.22
C VAL A 354 3.49 2.16 -10.62
N ALA A 355 2.52 2.13 -11.54
CA ALA A 355 1.96 0.88 -12.03
C ALA A 355 3.03 -0.01 -12.67
N GLN A 356 3.92 0.56 -13.49
CA GLN A 356 5.03 -0.18 -14.10
C GLN A 356 5.98 -0.79 -13.07
N LEU A 357 6.31 -0.08 -11.98
CA LEU A 357 7.16 -0.63 -10.93
C LEU A 357 6.52 -1.84 -10.26
N VAL A 358 5.23 -1.74 -9.93
CA VAL A 358 4.48 -2.85 -9.31
C VAL A 358 4.35 -4.04 -10.27
N ILE A 359 4.04 -3.77 -11.54
CA ILE A 359 3.98 -4.78 -12.61
C ILE A 359 5.34 -5.47 -12.78
N HIS A 360 6.43 -4.70 -12.86
CA HIS A 360 7.79 -5.21 -12.99
C HIS A 360 8.18 -6.13 -11.84
N TYR A 361 7.86 -5.73 -10.61
CA TYR A 361 8.03 -6.58 -9.45
C TYR A 361 7.27 -7.91 -9.59
N LEU A 362 5.99 -7.88 -9.99
CA LEU A 362 5.22 -9.11 -10.17
C LEU A 362 5.77 -9.98 -11.31
N LYS A 363 6.21 -9.38 -12.43
CA LYS A 363 6.91 -10.08 -13.53
C LYS A 363 8.14 -10.84 -13.02
N ARG A 364 8.98 -10.19 -12.21
CA ARG A 364 10.17 -10.83 -11.60
C ARG A 364 9.80 -12.03 -10.71
N LEU A 365 8.73 -11.93 -9.93
CA LEU A 365 8.25 -13.05 -9.10
C LEU A 365 7.80 -14.23 -9.98
N LEU A 366 7.07 -13.96 -11.06
CA LEU A 366 6.58 -14.97 -11.99
C LEU A 366 7.71 -15.66 -12.73
N GLU A 367 8.73 -14.92 -13.18
CA GLU A 367 9.92 -15.47 -13.83
C GLU A 367 10.67 -16.45 -12.92
N ARG A 368 10.83 -16.08 -11.65
CA ARG A 368 11.48 -16.93 -10.65
C ARG A 368 10.69 -18.20 -10.39
N GLU A 369 9.38 -18.09 -10.20
CA GLU A 369 8.51 -19.26 -9.98
C GLU A 369 8.56 -20.20 -11.20
N GLN A 370 8.50 -19.68 -12.43
CA GLN A 370 8.65 -20.49 -13.63
C GLN A 370 10.01 -21.19 -13.69
N LEU A 371 11.11 -20.49 -13.38
CA LEU A 371 12.44 -21.07 -13.35
C LEU A 371 12.57 -22.16 -12.26
N GLN A 372 11.96 -21.94 -11.09
CA GLN A 372 11.93 -22.91 -10.00
C GLN A 372 11.16 -24.17 -10.40
N GLN A 373 10.00 -24.03 -11.05
CA GLN A 373 9.21 -25.15 -11.56
C GLN A 373 9.97 -25.95 -12.62
N LEU A 374 10.66 -25.27 -13.56
CA LEU A 374 11.49 -25.91 -14.58
C LEU A 374 12.66 -26.68 -13.94
N THR A 375 13.34 -26.06 -12.97
CA THR A 375 14.45 -26.68 -12.24
C THR A 375 13.99 -27.92 -11.46
N GLN A 376 12.84 -27.86 -10.79
CA GLN A 376 12.27 -29.00 -10.08
C GLN A 376 11.91 -30.15 -11.04
N LYS A 377 11.29 -29.86 -12.19
CA LYS A 377 10.98 -30.85 -13.23
C LYS A 377 12.25 -31.51 -13.78
N ALA A 378 13.29 -30.73 -14.07
CA ALA A 378 14.57 -31.25 -14.55
C ALA A 378 15.28 -32.15 -13.52
N LEU A 379 15.08 -31.90 -12.22
CA LEU A 379 15.67 -32.69 -11.13
C LEU A 379 14.86 -33.92 -10.73
N LEU A 380 13.58 -34.02 -11.14
CA LEU A 380 12.69 -35.14 -10.77
C LEU A 380 13.26 -36.52 -11.17
N PRO A 381 13.75 -36.74 -12.42
CA PRO A 381 14.33 -38.01 -12.83
C PRO A 381 15.54 -38.42 -11.99
N ARG A 382 16.38 -37.45 -11.60
CA ARG A 382 17.55 -37.67 -10.73
C ARG A 382 17.17 -38.05 -9.31
N ARG A 383 16.10 -37.46 -8.76
CA ARG A 383 15.59 -37.80 -7.42
C ARG A 383 14.91 -39.17 -7.40
N LEU A 384 14.16 -39.52 -8.44
CA LEU A 384 13.57 -40.85 -8.61
C LEU A 384 14.65 -41.94 -8.77
N ALA A 385 15.65 -41.69 -9.62
CA ALA A 385 16.80 -42.60 -9.77
C ALA A 385 17.59 -42.76 -8.45
N ARG A 386 17.80 -41.66 -7.70
CA ARG A 386 18.47 -41.71 -6.39
C ARG A 386 17.64 -42.38 -5.30
N ARG A 387 16.30 -42.24 -5.33
CA ARG A 387 15.38 -42.98 -4.43
C ARG A 387 15.30 -44.47 -4.77
N GLN A 388 15.33 -44.83 -6.05
CA GLN A 388 15.40 -46.22 -6.48
C GLN A 388 16.76 -46.86 -6.13
N ALA A 389 17.85 -46.08 -6.17
CA ALA A 389 19.19 -46.52 -5.72
C ALA A 389 19.33 -46.57 -4.18
N LEU A 390 18.47 -45.88 -3.43
CA LEU A 390 18.40 -45.88 -1.97
C LEU A 390 17.13 -46.59 -1.49
N SER A 391 17.00 -47.87 -1.84
CA SER A 391 15.98 -48.76 -1.25
C SER A 391 16.45 -49.21 0.14
N ASN A 392 16.21 -48.36 1.14
CA ASN A 392 16.10 -48.78 2.54
C ASN A 392 14.95 -47.99 3.18
N PRO A 393 13.89 -48.64 3.70
CA PRO A 393 12.69 -47.96 4.15
C PRO A 393 12.91 -47.44 5.57
N ALA A 394 13.58 -46.30 5.70
CA ALA A 394 13.65 -45.54 6.95
C ALA A 394 13.20 -44.10 6.67
N SER A 395 11.98 -43.81 7.13
CA SER A 395 11.38 -42.49 7.39
C SER A 395 12.07 -41.29 6.74
N VAL A 396 11.59 -40.88 5.57
CA VAL A 396 11.76 -39.50 5.11
C VAL A 396 10.70 -38.68 5.85
N PRO A 397 11.08 -37.71 6.72
CA PRO A 397 10.09 -36.79 7.27
C PRO A 397 9.51 -36.01 6.10
N ALA A 398 8.18 -36.03 5.98
CA ALA A 398 7.48 -35.20 5.03
C ALA A 398 7.89 -33.73 5.26
N ALA A 399 8.60 -33.14 4.31
CA ALA A 399 8.81 -31.69 4.22
C ALA A 399 7.51 -31.00 3.78
N ALA A 400 6.43 -31.25 4.53
CA ALA A 400 5.08 -30.81 4.25
C ALA A 400 4.40 -30.45 5.57
N ALA A 401 4.86 -29.36 6.16
CA ALA A 401 4.09 -28.48 7.04
C ALA A 401 5.07 -27.38 7.50
N ALA A 402 5.26 -26.35 6.67
CA ALA A 402 5.70 -25.08 7.21
C ALA A 402 4.53 -24.55 8.05
N ALA A 403 4.43 -25.04 9.30
CA ALA A 403 3.70 -24.38 10.35
C ALA A 403 4.01 -22.89 10.23
N ALA A 404 2.98 -22.04 10.24
CA ALA A 404 3.18 -20.60 10.23
C ALA A 404 4.18 -20.28 11.34
N ALA A 405 5.42 -19.93 10.96
CA ALA A 405 6.40 -19.54 11.94
C ALA A 405 5.78 -18.37 12.68
N ALA A 406 5.69 -18.48 14.01
CA ALA A 406 5.18 -17.40 14.83
C ALA A 406 5.95 -16.12 14.45
N LEU A 407 5.23 -15.02 14.27
CA LEU A 407 5.87 -13.75 13.93
C LEU A 407 6.93 -13.44 15.00
N PRO A 408 8.04 -12.77 14.61
CA PRO A 408 8.97 -12.26 15.60
C PRO A 408 8.23 -11.35 16.61
N PRO A 409 8.80 -11.10 17.80
CA PRO A 409 8.27 -10.03 18.66
C PRO A 409 8.21 -8.71 17.87
N PRO A 410 7.36 -7.74 18.26
CA PRO A 410 7.41 -6.42 17.66
C PRO A 410 8.83 -5.84 17.69
N MET A 411 9.25 -5.23 16.58
CA MET A 411 10.50 -4.47 16.48
C MET A 411 10.43 -3.25 17.39
N LEU A 412 9.30 -2.53 17.37
CA LEU A 412 9.07 -1.39 18.25
C LEU A 412 8.38 -1.87 19.54
N PRO A 413 8.90 -1.48 20.72
CA PRO A 413 8.24 -1.76 21.99
C PRO A 413 6.79 -1.26 21.97
N GLY A 414 5.84 -2.12 22.34
CA GLY A 414 4.42 -1.75 22.41
C GLY A 414 3.64 -1.81 21.07
N ALA A 415 4.28 -2.15 19.94
CA ALA A 415 3.62 -2.30 18.64
C ALA A 415 2.85 -3.64 18.47
N TRP A 416 2.27 -4.14 19.56
CA TRP A 416 1.31 -5.25 19.49
C TRP A 416 0.01 -4.78 18.84
N PRO A 417 -0.65 -5.63 18.03
CA PRO A 417 -1.89 -5.27 17.34
C PRO A 417 -2.91 -4.62 18.28
N LEU A 418 -3.47 -3.50 17.82
CA LEU A 418 -4.61 -2.82 18.44
C LEU A 418 -5.79 -2.89 17.47
N VAL A 419 -6.99 -3.07 18.03
CA VAL A 419 -8.23 -3.12 17.26
C VAL A 419 -9.19 -2.12 17.88
N ALA A 420 -9.90 -1.39 17.03
CA ALA A 420 -11.06 -0.62 17.45
C ALA A 420 -12.30 -1.51 17.43
N GLU A 421 -13.04 -1.57 18.54
CA GLU A 421 -14.32 -2.30 18.62
C GLU A 421 -15.42 -1.57 17.82
N THR A 422 -15.24 -0.27 17.60
CA THR A 422 -16.16 0.54 16.80
C THR A 422 -15.36 1.50 15.93
N CYS A 423 -15.72 1.55 14.64
CA CYS A 423 -15.19 2.50 13.67
C CYS A 423 -16.36 3.15 12.95
N LEU A 424 -16.67 4.41 13.30
CA LEU A 424 -17.74 5.18 12.68
C LEU A 424 -17.12 6.20 11.73
N HIS A 425 -17.24 5.94 10.43
CA HIS A 425 -16.79 6.81 9.36
C HIS A 425 -17.86 6.85 8.25
N SER A 426 -17.93 7.92 7.47
CA SER A 426 -18.89 8.05 6.36
C SER A 426 -20.34 7.81 6.82
N GLN A 427 -21.08 6.92 6.17
CA GLN A 427 -22.48 6.61 6.50
C GLN A 427 -22.69 6.15 7.96
N PRO A 428 -21.90 5.21 8.52
CA PRO A 428 -21.94 4.89 9.96
C PRO A 428 -21.83 6.11 10.89
N LEU A 429 -20.98 7.08 10.56
CA LEU A 429 -20.89 8.33 11.33
C LEU A 429 -22.19 9.13 11.23
N GLN A 430 -22.73 9.31 10.02
CA GLN A 430 -23.99 10.04 9.83
C GLN A 430 -25.13 9.42 10.64
N ALA A 431 -25.25 8.09 10.63
CA ALA A 431 -26.26 7.36 11.36
C ALA A 431 -26.12 7.49 12.89
N ALA A 432 -24.89 7.70 13.38
CA ALA A 432 -24.60 7.87 14.79
C ALA A 432 -24.78 9.31 15.29
N VAL A 433 -24.87 10.31 14.41
CA VAL A 433 -25.16 11.69 14.81
C VAL A 433 -26.60 11.78 15.33
N VAL A 434 -26.76 12.32 16.54
CA VAL A 434 -28.07 12.47 17.19
C VAL A 434 -28.93 13.42 16.37
N ASN A 435 -30.16 12.99 16.06
CA ASN A 435 -31.10 13.79 15.28
C ASN A 435 -31.35 15.15 15.94
N GLY A 436 -31.28 16.22 15.14
CA GLY A 436 -31.44 17.60 15.61
C GLY A 436 -30.24 18.20 16.35
N SER A 437 -29.15 17.44 16.59
CA SER A 437 -27.96 17.95 17.29
C SER A 437 -26.96 18.70 16.40
N MET A 438 -27.12 18.61 15.08
CA MET A 438 -26.17 19.16 14.10
C MET A 438 -26.55 20.60 13.75
N HIS A 439 -25.80 21.56 14.28
CA HIS A 439 -25.98 22.99 14.05
C HIS A 439 -24.73 23.58 13.40
N GLY A 440 -24.89 24.29 12.28
CA GLY A 440 -23.78 24.96 11.56
C GLY A 440 -22.81 24.02 10.81
N PHE A 441 -22.86 22.71 11.05
CA PHE A 441 -22.23 21.72 10.19
C PHE A 441 -23.10 21.34 8.98
N VAL A 442 -22.44 20.98 7.88
CA VAL A 442 -23.06 20.39 6.69
C VAL A 442 -22.35 19.09 6.32
N TRP A 443 -23.10 18.13 5.78
CA TRP A 443 -22.52 16.92 5.21
C TRP A 443 -21.95 17.21 3.83
N LYS A 444 -20.65 16.98 3.64
CA LYS A 444 -20.01 17.04 2.32
C LYS A 444 -19.69 15.64 1.84
N ARG A 445 -20.17 15.31 0.64
CA ARG A 445 -19.82 14.08 -0.07
C ARG A 445 -18.53 14.31 -0.85
N GLY A 446 -17.62 13.35 -0.75
CA GLY A 446 -16.41 13.20 -1.55
C GLY A 446 -16.15 11.72 -1.78
N GLY A 447 -14.89 11.31 -1.84
CA GLY A 447 -14.54 9.90 -2.05
C GLY A 447 -14.50 9.49 -3.53
N ARG A 448 -14.30 8.19 -3.78
CA ARG A 448 -14.41 7.59 -5.11
C ARG A 448 -15.87 7.32 -5.42
N LYS A 449 -16.21 7.19 -6.71
CA LYS A 449 -17.58 6.83 -7.12
C LYS A 449 -18.03 5.51 -6.48
N GLU A 450 -17.13 4.53 -6.45
CA GLU A 450 -17.37 3.19 -5.88
C GLU A 450 -17.27 3.16 -4.34
N ALA A 451 -16.69 4.19 -3.72
CA ALA A 451 -16.49 4.31 -2.28
C ALA A 451 -16.67 5.76 -1.83
N PRO A 452 -17.92 6.27 -1.80
CA PRO A 452 -18.18 7.66 -1.44
C PRO A 452 -17.91 7.89 0.04
N GLU A 453 -17.22 8.99 0.33
CA GLU A 453 -16.93 9.42 1.69
C GLU A 453 -17.88 10.57 2.04
N ILE A 454 -18.46 10.53 3.25
CA ILE A 454 -19.30 11.62 3.73
C ILE A 454 -18.75 12.13 5.06
N ASN A 455 -18.43 13.42 5.10
CA ASN A 455 -17.79 14.04 6.27
C ASN A 455 -18.61 15.25 6.74
N ALA A 456 -18.62 15.51 8.04
CA ALA A 456 -19.20 16.73 8.60
C ALA A 456 -18.20 17.88 8.43
N PHE A 457 -18.66 18.99 7.85
CA PHE A 457 -17.83 20.15 7.52
C PHE A 457 -18.49 21.43 8.02
N THR A 458 -17.70 22.39 8.49
CA THR A 458 -18.16 23.75 8.76
C THR A 458 -17.01 24.75 8.62
N GLU A 459 -17.36 26.00 8.38
CA GLU A 459 -16.47 27.17 8.54
C GLU A 459 -17.01 28.14 9.59
N THR A 460 -18.16 27.80 10.21
CA THR A 460 -18.88 28.65 11.15
C THR A 460 -18.46 28.34 12.58
N ILE A 461 -18.06 29.39 13.30
CA ILE A 461 -17.72 29.34 14.73
C ILE A 461 -18.97 28.99 15.55
N GLY A 462 -18.81 28.17 16.60
CA GLY A 462 -19.90 27.76 17.47
C GLY A 462 -20.83 26.71 16.86
N SER A 463 -20.45 26.13 15.72
CA SER A 463 -21.13 24.97 15.15
C SER A 463 -20.95 23.77 16.05
N GLU A 464 -21.95 22.90 16.11
CA GLU A 464 -21.99 21.77 17.03
C GLU A 464 -22.58 20.53 16.34
N LEU A 465 -22.08 19.35 16.70
CA LEU A 465 -22.71 18.06 16.40
C LEU A 465 -22.51 17.11 17.59
N THR A 466 -23.46 16.22 17.83
CA THR A 466 -23.35 15.20 18.87
C THR A 466 -23.44 13.79 18.27
N VAL A 467 -22.47 12.95 18.58
CA VAL A 467 -22.42 11.55 18.16
C VAL A 467 -22.81 10.65 19.32
N LYS A 468 -23.74 9.73 19.09
CA LYS A 468 -24.10 8.68 20.04
C LYS A 468 -23.31 7.40 19.73
N LEU A 469 -22.69 6.82 20.75
CA LEU A 469 -21.92 5.58 20.66
C LEU A 469 -21.93 4.81 21.99
N SER A 470 -21.56 3.52 21.95
CA SER A 470 -21.34 2.75 23.18
C SER A 470 -19.85 2.72 23.53
N THR A 471 -19.54 3.06 24.78
CA THR A 471 -18.23 2.85 25.41
C THR A 471 -18.28 1.71 26.44
N GLY A 472 -19.40 0.99 26.52
CA GLY A 472 -19.60 -0.14 27.41
C GLY A 472 -18.75 -1.36 27.05
N GLU A 473 -18.87 -2.44 27.81
CA GLU A 473 -18.30 -3.72 27.40
C GLU A 473 -18.92 -4.17 26.08
N SER A 474 -18.09 -4.46 25.08
CA SER A 474 -18.55 -5.11 23.87
C SER A 474 -19.03 -6.50 24.25
N ALA A 475 -20.34 -6.76 24.11
CA ALA A 475 -20.91 -8.09 24.24
C ALA A 475 -20.34 -8.98 23.12
N GLY A 476 -19.21 -9.63 23.39
CA GLY A 476 -18.48 -10.45 22.43
C GLY A 476 -17.53 -9.63 21.56
N GLY A 477 -16.28 -10.10 21.48
CA GLY A 477 -15.33 -9.64 20.46
C GLY A 477 -16.02 -9.62 19.11
N GLY A 478 -15.90 -8.49 18.41
CA GLY A 478 -16.69 -8.16 17.24
C GLY A 478 -16.82 -9.34 16.27
N GLN A 479 -18.01 -9.46 15.69
CA GLN A 479 -18.37 -10.36 14.60
C GLN A 479 -17.56 -10.09 13.32
N SER A 480 -16.24 -10.14 13.40
CA SER A 480 -15.36 -10.27 12.25
C SER A 480 -14.86 -11.70 12.30
N GLY A 481 -15.09 -12.49 11.25
CA GLY A 481 -14.58 -13.87 11.13
C GLY A 481 -13.05 -14.01 11.20
N TYR A 482 -12.34 -12.91 11.47
CA TYR A 482 -10.91 -12.83 11.71
C TYR A 482 -10.64 -12.73 13.22
N VAL A 483 -10.26 -13.86 13.83
CA VAL A 483 -9.81 -13.91 15.23
C VAL A 483 -8.50 -13.13 15.36
N VAL A 484 -8.55 -11.94 15.94
CA VAL A 484 -7.34 -11.24 16.37
C VAL A 484 -6.88 -11.87 17.67
N LEU A 485 -5.72 -12.54 17.64
CA LEU A 485 -5.04 -13.00 18.85
C LEU A 485 -4.48 -11.77 19.57
N ASP A 486 -5.31 -11.12 20.40
CA ASP A 486 -4.81 -10.17 21.38
C ASP A 486 -4.14 -10.94 22.52
N VAL A 487 -2.86 -11.26 22.32
CA VAL A 487 -2.06 -11.92 23.34
C VAL A 487 -1.73 -10.88 24.43
N GLY A 488 -2.58 -10.80 25.45
CA GLY A 488 -2.25 -10.19 26.75
C GLY A 488 -3.08 -8.99 27.22
N SER A 489 -3.76 -8.20 26.36
CA SER A 489 -4.53 -7.03 26.84
C SER A 489 -6.02 -7.23 26.98
N GLY A 490 -6.60 -8.32 26.47
CA GLY A 490 -8.05 -8.51 26.51
C GLY A 490 -8.64 -8.45 27.93
N VAL A 491 -7.90 -8.95 28.93
CA VAL A 491 -8.35 -8.96 30.34
C VAL A 491 -8.19 -7.58 31.00
N GLU A 492 -7.06 -6.90 30.77
CA GLU A 492 -6.81 -5.56 31.32
C GLU A 492 -7.73 -4.51 30.67
N ALA A 493 -7.96 -4.61 29.36
CA ALA A 493 -8.86 -3.75 28.61
C ALA A 493 -10.33 -3.97 29.02
N ALA A 494 -10.75 -5.22 29.26
CA ALA A 494 -12.10 -5.51 29.78
C ALA A 494 -12.33 -4.86 31.15
N ASN A 495 -11.35 -4.93 32.05
CA ASN A 495 -11.47 -4.39 33.40
C ASN A 495 -11.20 -2.87 33.52
N ALA A 496 -10.78 -2.21 32.44
CA ALA A 496 -10.50 -0.77 32.45
C ALA A 496 -11.78 0.04 32.67
N THR A 497 -11.74 1.03 33.57
CA THR A 497 -12.88 1.93 33.86
C THR A 497 -13.15 2.94 32.73
N HIS A 498 -12.17 3.12 31.84
CA HIS A 498 -12.22 4.02 30.70
C HIS A 498 -11.80 3.28 29.43
N VAL A 499 -12.33 3.73 28.29
CA VAL A 499 -11.92 3.29 26.94
C VAL A 499 -11.31 4.46 26.18
N GLY A 500 -10.50 4.13 25.18
CA GLY A 500 -9.94 5.12 24.27
C GLY A 500 -10.95 5.45 23.19
N VAL A 501 -11.34 6.71 23.07
CA VAL A 501 -12.14 7.23 21.95
C VAL A 501 -11.20 8.06 21.08
N LEU A 502 -11.06 7.73 19.80
CA LEU A 502 -10.23 8.49 18.86
C LEU A 502 -11.11 9.33 17.95
N LEU A 503 -10.94 10.65 18.03
CA LEU A 503 -11.67 11.63 17.24
C LEU A 503 -10.91 11.90 15.95
N TRP A 504 -11.53 11.61 14.82
CA TRP A 504 -10.92 11.76 13.51
C TRP A 504 -11.31 13.11 12.90
N HIS A 505 -10.35 14.02 12.84
CA HIS A 505 -10.53 15.36 12.25
C HIS A 505 -9.30 15.77 11.43
N ILE A 506 -9.36 16.94 10.79
CA ILE A 506 -8.24 17.43 9.97
C ILE A 506 -7.23 18.24 10.77
N HIS A 507 -5.96 18.12 10.40
CA HIS A 507 -4.87 19.02 10.71
C HIS A 507 -4.41 19.75 9.44
N SER A 508 -4.07 21.04 9.56
CA SER A 508 -3.59 21.84 8.44
C SER A 508 -2.85 23.11 8.90
N LYS A 509 -2.00 23.66 8.05
CA LYS A 509 -1.41 25.00 8.24
C LYS A 509 -2.23 26.13 7.57
N TYR A 510 -3.34 25.80 6.92
CA TYR A 510 -4.05 26.72 6.04
C TYR A 510 -5.18 27.50 6.74
N THR A 511 -6.44 27.07 6.61
CA THR A 511 -7.62 27.86 7.01
C THR A 511 -8.47 27.14 8.05
N VAL A 512 -7.84 26.47 9.02
CA VAL A 512 -8.50 25.57 9.99
C VAL A 512 -8.70 26.21 11.36
N GLY A 513 -9.88 26.00 11.95
CA GLY A 513 -10.24 26.48 13.29
C GLY A 513 -10.18 25.37 14.34
N HIS A 514 -10.05 25.73 15.61
CA HIS A 514 -10.03 24.74 16.69
C HIS A 514 -11.43 24.25 17.06
N GLY A 515 -11.50 23.08 17.68
CA GLY A 515 -12.72 22.51 18.23
C GLY A 515 -12.56 22.12 19.69
N GLN A 516 -13.66 21.73 20.31
CA GLN A 516 -13.68 21.11 21.63
C GLN A 516 -14.56 19.86 21.58
N ALA A 517 -14.12 18.80 22.25
CA ALA A 517 -14.92 17.60 22.49
C ALA A 517 -15.30 17.48 23.97
N THR A 518 -16.55 17.12 24.22
CA THR A 518 -17.10 16.90 25.57
C THR A 518 -17.96 15.63 25.60
N CYS A 519 -18.15 15.06 26.79
CA CYS A 519 -18.95 13.85 27.00
C CYS A 519 -20.25 14.12 27.74
N GLY A 520 -21.28 13.35 27.43
CA GLY A 520 -22.58 13.32 28.11
C GLY A 520 -23.29 11.97 27.93
N GLY A 521 -24.61 11.93 28.16
CA GLY A 521 -25.43 10.72 27.94
C GLY A 521 -25.20 9.55 28.90
N GLY A 522 -24.25 9.66 29.83
CA GLY A 522 -23.91 8.63 30.82
C GLY A 522 -22.42 8.33 30.91
N CYS A 523 -21.64 8.74 29.90
CA CYS A 523 -20.18 8.74 29.98
C CYS A 523 -19.66 10.09 30.45
N THR A 524 -18.44 10.08 30.99
CA THR A 524 -17.70 11.25 31.47
C THR A 524 -16.30 11.26 30.87
N CYS A 525 -15.80 12.45 30.59
CA CYS A 525 -14.42 12.68 30.18
C CYS A 525 -13.99 14.09 30.54
N GLU A 526 -12.68 14.34 30.56
CA GLU A 526 -12.16 15.71 30.58
C GLU A 526 -12.41 16.37 29.21
N PRO A 527 -12.93 17.61 29.17
CA PRO A 527 -13.07 18.35 27.91
C PRO A 527 -11.74 18.42 27.14
N GLN A 528 -11.75 18.05 25.87
CA GLN A 528 -10.56 18.01 25.03
C GLN A 528 -10.53 19.19 24.07
N LEU A 529 -9.43 19.94 24.05
CA LEU A 529 -9.18 20.95 23.02
C LEU A 529 -8.62 20.28 21.76
N LEU A 530 -9.37 20.34 20.67
CA LEU A 530 -8.97 19.81 19.36
C LEU A 530 -8.22 20.91 18.60
N LYS A 531 -6.90 20.96 18.77
CA LYS A 531 -6.05 21.81 17.96
C LYS A 531 -5.93 21.21 16.57
N THR A 532 -6.29 21.99 15.56
CA THR A 532 -6.28 21.58 14.15
C THR A 532 -5.13 22.21 13.37
N ALA A 533 -4.47 23.22 13.95
CA ALA A 533 -3.38 23.91 13.29
C ALA A 533 -2.08 23.13 13.47
N LEU A 534 -1.42 22.81 12.37
CA LEU A 534 -0.08 22.22 12.38
C LEU A 534 0.81 22.97 11.40
N GLN A 535 1.68 23.85 11.92
CA GLN A 535 2.53 24.71 11.09
C GLN A 535 3.55 23.91 10.27
N SER A 536 4.04 22.81 10.84
CA SER A 536 4.98 21.88 10.22
C SER A 536 4.31 20.89 9.25
N ALA A 537 2.98 20.97 9.05
CA ALA A 537 2.27 20.09 8.15
C ALA A 537 2.73 20.25 6.70
N TYR A 538 2.99 19.10 6.05
CA TYR A 538 3.26 19.06 4.62
C TYR A 538 2.00 19.38 3.79
N GLY A 539 0.80 19.15 4.32
CA GLY A 539 -0.47 19.51 3.69
C GLY A 539 -1.61 19.29 4.69
N THR A 540 -2.86 19.44 4.25
CA THR A 540 -3.98 19.01 5.08
C THR A 540 -3.95 17.50 5.21
N GLN A 541 -3.83 17.00 6.44
CA GLN A 541 -3.81 15.59 6.77
C GLN A 541 -4.89 15.28 7.79
N ASP A 542 -5.22 14.01 7.92
CA ASP A 542 -6.10 13.55 8.97
C ASP A 542 -5.34 13.24 10.25
N HIS A 543 -5.99 13.49 11.37
CA HIS A 543 -5.47 13.26 12.71
C HIS A 543 -6.49 12.49 13.55
N LEU A 544 -5.98 11.60 14.41
CA LEU A 544 -6.75 10.84 15.38
C LEU A 544 -6.38 11.30 16.78
N TRP A 545 -7.27 12.09 17.39
CA TRP A 545 -7.09 12.59 18.75
C TRP A 545 -7.65 11.61 19.77
N LEU A 546 -6.80 11.03 20.62
CA LEU A 546 -7.22 10.10 21.67
C LEU A 546 -7.76 10.87 22.88
N MET A 547 -8.96 10.50 23.32
CA MET A 547 -9.56 10.93 24.57
C MET A 547 -9.96 9.73 25.42
N MET A 548 -9.78 9.84 26.74
CA MET A 548 -10.19 8.80 27.70
C MET A 548 -11.63 9.05 28.12
N VAL A 549 -12.48 8.05 27.97
CA VAL A 549 -13.94 8.18 28.21
C VAL A 549 -14.41 7.06 29.11
N SER A 550 -15.21 7.37 30.13
CA SER A 550 -15.77 6.34 31.00
C SER A 550 -16.75 5.44 30.24
N ARG A 551 -16.91 4.20 30.71
CA ARG A 551 -17.78 3.21 30.09
C ARG A 551 -19.26 3.57 30.31
N ALA A 552 -20.02 3.64 29.22
CA ALA A 552 -21.47 3.79 29.22
C ALA A 552 -22.07 3.21 27.93
N GLN A 553 -23.30 2.66 28.00
CA GLN A 553 -23.98 2.14 26.81
C GLN A 553 -24.51 3.25 25.89
N ASP A 554 -24.91 4.39 26.47
CA ASP A 554 -25.45 5.54 25.76
C ASP A 554 -24.52 6.76 25.86
N CYS A 555 -23.26 6.61 25.46
CA CYS A 555 -22.30 7.71 25.50
C CYS A 555 -22.59 8.74 24.39
N LEU A 556 -22.63 10.02 24.75
CA LEU A 556 -22.75 11.13 23.82
C LEU A 556 -21.44 11.91 23.77
N ILE A 557 -20.88 12.09 22.58
CA ILE A 557 -19.70 12.92 22.33
C ILE A 557 -20.10 14.13 21.50
N THR A 558 -20.00 15.31 22.09
CA THR A 558 -20.33 16.58 21.43
C THR A 558 -19.07 17.27 20.95
N ILE A 559 -19.03 17.59 19.66
CA ILE A 559 -17.96 18.35 19.00
C ILE A 559 -18.47 19.76 18.72
N ARG A 560 -17.76 20.77 19.22
CA ARG A 560 -18.11 22.19 19.02
C ARG A 560 -16.92 22.96 18.44
N THR A 561 -17.14 23.78 17.41
CA THR A 561 -16.10 24.66 16.88
C THR A 561 -15.92 25.90 17.77
N LEU A 562 -14.67 26.29 17.99
CA LEU A 562 -14.30 27.41 18.84
C LEU A 562 -14.04 28.67 18.02
N ASN A 563 -14.03 29.82 18.69
CA ASN A 563 -13.65 31.10 18.10
C ASN A 563 -12.12 31.31 18.02
N THR A 564 -11.34 30.39 18.57
CA THR A 564 -9.88 30.40 18.54
C THR A 564 -9.34 29.65 17.33
N THR A 565 -8.26 30.16 16.74
CA THR A 565 -7.53 29.54 15.63
C THR A 565 -6.08 30.02 15.64
N ASP A 566 -5.15 29.16 15.23
CA ASP A 566 -3.75 29.54 14.96
C ASP A 566 -3.52 29.76 13.45
N THR A 567 -4.60 29.83 12.66
CA THR A 567 -4.55 30.06 11.22
C THR A 567 -5.54 31.16 10.80
N VAL A 568 -5.67 31.45 9.50
CA VAL A 568 -6.53 32.56 9.02
C VAL A 568 -8.00 32.19 8.85
N GLY A 569 -8.40 30.94 9.15
CA GLY A 569 -9.77 30.47 8.95
C GLY A 569 -10.29 29.57 10.06
N HIS A 570 -11.58 29.24 9.98
CA HIS A 570 -12.30 28.40 10.94
C HIS A 570 -12.83 27.09 10.35
N THR A 571 -12.21 26.61 9.25
CA THR A 571 -12.58 25.33 8.66
C THR A 571 -12.40 24.21 9.67
N PHE A 572 -13.45 23.44 9.90
CA PHE A 572 -13.40 22.22 10.68
C PHE A 572 -14.04 21.10 9.89
N ARG A 573 -13.34 19.97 9.77
CA ARG A 573 -13.85 18.76 9.14
C ARG A 573 -13.70 17.60 10.10
N PHE A 574 -14.84 17.03 10.48
CA PHE A 574 -14.94 15.85 11.31
C PHE A 574 -15.26 14.64 10.42
N ARG A 575 -14.38 13.66 10.44
CA ARG A 575 -14.40 12.51 9.53
C ARG A 575 -14.91 11.25 10.20
N GLY A 576 -14.76 11.10 11.51
CA GLY A 576 -15.13 9.86 12.18
C GLY A 576 -14.81 9.83 13.66
N ILE A 577 -15.23 8.74 14.28
CA ILE A 577 -14.94 8.43 15.68
C ILE A 577 -14.70 6.93 15.83
N LEU A 578 -13.67 6.57 16.57
CA LEU A 578 -13.30 5.18 16.83
C LEU A 578 -13.35 4.92 18.34
N VAL A 579 -13.70 3.70 18.74
CA VAL A 579 -13.60 3.22 20.12
C VAL A 579 -12.63 2.06 20.16
N SER A 580 -11.65 2.12 21.06
CA SER A 580 -10.68 1.06 21.32
C SER A 580 -10.42 0.94 22.82
N ALA A 581 -10.88 -0.13 23.45
CA ALA A 581 -10.56 -0.44 24.84
C ALA A 581 -9.07 -0.76 24.99
N ALA A 582 -8.47 -1.44 24.01
CA ALA A 582 -7.03 -1.69 23.98
C ALA A 582 -6.22 -0.38 23.93
N ALA A 583 -6.74 0.67 23.28
CA ALA A 583 -6.08 1.97 23.25
C ALA A 583 -6.02 2.65 24.63
N ALA A 584 -6.99 2.40 25.52
CA ALA A 584 -6.98 2.95 26.87
C ALA A 584 -5.82 2.41 27.72
N VAL A 585 -5.43 1.15 27.51
CA VAL A 585 -4.46 0.45 28.36
C VAL A 585 -3.04 0.57 27.80
N ARG A 586 -2.88 0.44 26.48
CA ARG A 586 -1.55 0.29 25.87
C ARG A 586 -0.89 1.58 25.40
N VAL A 587 -1.67 2.63 25.13
CA VAL A 587 -1.21 3.79 24.35
C VAL A 587 -1.63 5.17 24.87
N PRO A 588 -1.90 5.38 26.18
CA PRO A 588 -2.44 6.66 26.65
C PRO A 588 -1.50 7.85 26.40
N GLY A 589 -0.20 7.63 26.16
CA GLY A 589 0.79 8.66 25.78
C GLY A 589 1.14 8.74 24.28
N GLU A 590 0.80 7.74 23.47
CA GLU A 590 1.23 7.67 22.05
C GLU A 590 0.45 8.66 21.17
N PHE A 591 -0.86 8.78 21.44
CA PHE A 591 -1.76 9.66 20.68
C PHE A 591 -1.92 11.06 21.30
N ARG A 592 -1.26 11.31 22.46
CA ARG A 592 -1.21 12.65 23.09
C ARG A 592 -0.13 13.53 22.48
N LEU A 593 0.88 12.93 21.85
CA LEU A 593 1.95 13.65 21.19
C LEU A 593 1.47 14.14 19.83
N GLY A 594 0.71 15.24 19.87
CA GLY A 594 0.67 16.16 18.76
C GLY A 594 2.09 16.65 18.44
N GLU A 595 2.74 15.95 17.52
CA GLU A 595 3.55 16.55 16.45
C GLU A 595 4.67 17.52 16.87
N ASN A 596 5.49 17.16 17.85
CA ASN A 596 6.85 17.70 17.91
C ASN A 596 7.72 16.99 16.86
N LEU A 597 7.64 17.47 15.61
CA LEU A 597 8.50 17.03 14.51
C LEU A 597 10.01 17.32 14.77
N ASP A 598 10.31 18.19 15.74
CA ASP A 598 11.67 18.65 16.06
C ASP A 598 12.28 17.99 17.31
N ALA A 599 11.54 17.12 18.02
CA ALA A 599 12.09 16.39 19.16
C ALA A 599 12.61 15.02 18.71
N GLU A 600 13.75 15.01 18.01
CA GLU A 600 14.72 13.96 18.33
C GLU A 600 15.07 14.20 19.80
N LEU A 601 14.48 13.42 20.71
CA LEU A 601 15.04 13.29 22.06
C LEU A 601 16.54 13.03 21.84
N PRO A 602 17.44 13.83 22.46
CA PRO A 602 18.87 13.63 22.28
C PRO A 602 19.17 12.16 22.55
N LEU A 603 19.87 11.53 21.59
CA LEU A 603 20.39 10.19 21.71
C LEU A 603 21.48 10.18 22.79
N ASP A 604 21.08 10.27 24.05
CA ASP A 604 21.90 9.97 25.21
C ASP A 604 21.36 8.69 25.85
N VAL A 605 21.69 7.54 25.24
CA VAL A 605 22.04 6.28 25.92
C VAL A 605 23.07 5.53 25.09
#